data_AF-L2FMG0-F1
#
_entry.id   AF-L2FMG0-F1
#
_cell.length_a   1.000
_cell.length_b   1.000
_cell.length_c   1.000
_cell.angle_alpha   90.00
_cell.angle_beta   90.00
_cell.angle_gamma   90.00
#
_symmetry.space_group_name_H-M   'P 1'
#
loop_
_entity.id
_entity.type
_entity.pdbx_description
1 polymer ?
#
loop_
_entity_poly.entity_id
_entity_poly.type
_entity_poly.pdbx_seq_one_letter_code
_entity_poly.pdbx_strand_id
1 'polypeptide(L)'
;MSGNANAFLDAVKPRRTYYPLSKDLPISKERIDEIVKTALANVPSSFNSQSNRVVVLHGAEHEKFWDITTGVLKAIVPADQWEGTAGKMAMFKGAAGSVLFFEDQDVVNGMQEKFQLYADRFPGWATQSDAMLQFVLWTALEAEGLGANLQHYNPLRLVFGGKTGDAGPKDFKPIEEIFKTFSS
;
A
#
# COMPACT_ATOMS: atom_id res chain seq x y z
N MET A 1 16.10 23.02 -6.20
CA MET A 1 15.04 23.56 -5.32
C MET A 1 15.37 23.14 -3.90
N SER A 2 15.46 24.06 -2.94
CA SER A 2 15.55 23.67 -1.53
C SER A 2 14.24 23.01 -1.14
N GLY A 3 14.30 21.73 -0.73
CA GLY A 3 13.12 21.03 -0.25
C GLY A 3 12.57 21.71 1.00
N ASN A 4 11.24 21.85 1.07
CA ASN A 4 10.54 22.29 2.27
C ASN A 4 9.71 21.11 2.80
N ALA A 5 9.84 20.80 4.09
CA ALA A 5 9.06 19.75 4.76
C ALA A 5 7.54 19.94 4.58
N ASN A 6 7.06 21.18 4.47
CA ASN A 6 5.64 21.48 4.30
C ASN A 6 5.05 20.84 3.05
N ALA A 7 5.78 20.82 1.92
CA ALA A 7 5.26 20.22 0.68
C ALA A 7 4.96 18.73 0.85
N PHE A 8 5.82 18.00 1.57
CA PHE A 8 5.58 16.60 1.91
C PHE A 8 4.42 16.45 2.90
N LEU A 9 4.42 17.23 3.98
CA LEU A 9 3.39 17.16 5.01
C LEU A 9 1.99 17.51 4.47
N ASP A 10 1.90 18.43 3.51
CA ASP A 10 0.66 18.81 2.86
C ASP A 10 0.14 17.74 1.90
N ALA A 11 0.99 16.83 1.41
CA ALA A 11 0.55 15.61 0.72
C ALA A 11 0.12 14.51 1.71
N VAL A 12 0.79 14.40 2.86
CA VAL A 12 0.50 13.38 3.88
C VAL A 12 -0.84 13.61 4.59
N LYS A 13 -1.15 14.86 4.97
CA LYS A 13 -2.39 15.22 5.71
C LYS A 13 -3.67 14.78 5.00
N PRO A 14 -3.90 15.10 3.71
CA PRO A 14 -5.14 14.78 3.01
C PRO A 14 -5.23 13.32 2.57
N ARG A 15 -4.17 12.52 2.69
CA ARG A 15 -4.20 11.10 2.31
C ARG A 15 -5.21 10.32 3.17
N ARG A 16 -6.19 9.67 2.54
CA ARG A 16 -7.29 8.93 3.20
C ARG A 16 -7.56 7.55 2.57
N THR A 17 -8.36 6.74 3.26
CA THR A 17 -8.86 5.49 2.68
C THR A 17 -10.16 5.74 1.92
N TYR A 18 -10.12 5.44 0.62
CA TYR A 18 -11.27 5.49 -0.28
C TYR A 18 -11.66 4.07 -0.70
N TYR A 19 -12.87 3.65 -0.33
CA TYR A 19 -13.39 2.31 -0.67
C TYR A 19 -14.12 2.30 -2.01
N PRO A 20 -15.07 3.22 -2.30
CA PRO A 20 -15.69 3.30 -3.61
C PRO A 20 -14.70 3.90 -4.61
N LEU A 21 -14.23 3.06 -5.53
CA LEU A 21 -13.28 3.43 -6.57
C LEU A 21 -13.83 3.04 -7.95
N SER A 22 -13.60 3.87 -8.96
CA SER A 22 -13.91 3.56 -10.36
C SER A 22 -12.65 3.21 -11.16
N LYS A 23 -12.89 2.77 -12.40
CA LYS A 23 -11.85 2.54 -13.42
C LYS A 23 -11.36 3.82 -14.10
N ASP A 24 -12.04 4.95 -13.87
CA ASP A 24 -11.69 6.24 -14.47
C ASP A 24 -10.51 6.85 -13.72
N LEU A 25 -9.38 6.99 -14.40
CA LEU A 25 -8.14 7.48 -13.82
C LEU A 25 -7.90 8.95 -14.19
N PRO A 26 -7.45 9.80 -13.23
CA PRO A 26 -7.08 11.18 -13.52
C PRO A 26 -5.70 11.30 -14.20
N ILE A 27 -4.92 10.22 -14.22
CA ILE A 27 -3.58 10.14 -14.81
C ILE A 27 -3.42 8.83 -15.60
N SER A 28 -2.39 8.75 -16.44
CA SER A 28 -2.13 7.56 -17.26
C SER A 28 -1.53 6.41 -16.43
N LYS A 29 -1.62 5.19 -16.98
CA LYS A 29 -0.99 4.00 -16.37
C LYS A 29 0.53 4.13 -16.29
N GLU A 30 1.13 4.74 -17.30
CA GLU A 30 2.57 4.99 -17.38
C GLU A 30 3.02 5.93 -16.27
N ARG A 31 2.20 6.95 -15.94
CA ARG A 31 2.48 7.85 -14.82
C ARG A 31 2.40 7.11 -13.48
N ILE A 32 1.40 6.23 -13.30
CA ILE A 32 1.32 5.36 -12.12
C ILE A 32 2.57 4.49 -11.99
N ASP A 33 3.00 3.85 -13.08
CA ASP A 33 4.19 3.01 -13.09
C ASP A 33 5.47 3.81 -12.77
N GLU A 34 5.57 5.05 -13.23
CA GLU A 34 6.68 5.96 -12.90
C GLU A 34 6.70 6.30 -11.40
N ILE A 35 5.55 6.61 -10.81
CA ILE A 35 5.43 6.85 -9.36
C ILE A 35 5.88 5.61 -8.58
N VAL A 36 5.40 4.42 -8.97
CA VAL A 36 5.77 3.15 -8.33
C VAL A 36 7.29 2.93 -8.41
N LYS A 37 7.89 3.08 -9.58
CA LYS A 37 9.34 2.92 -9.78
C LYS A 37 10.13 3.93 -8.96
N THR A 38 9.68 5.18 -8.92
CA THR A 38 10.33 6.25 -8.15
C THR A 38 10.25 5.97 -6.66
N ALA A 39 9.09 5.57 -6.14
CA ALA A 39 8.92 5.19 -4.74
C ALA A 39 9.80 3.99 -4.37
N LEU A 40 9.80 2.94 -5.19
CA LEU A 40 10.61 1.74 -4.98
C LEU A 40 12.11 2.05 -4.93
N ALA A 41 12.59 2.96 -5.78
CA ALA A 41 14.00 3.34 -5.84
C ALA A 41 14.47 4.24 -4.69
N ASN A 42 13.57 5.00 -4.07
CA ASN A 42 13.92 6.04 -3.10
C ASN A 42 13.51 5.72 -1.66
N VAL A 43 12.65 4.72 -1.44
CA VAL A 43 12.31 4.27 -0.09
C VAL A 43 13.49 3.50 0.51
N PRO A 44 13.94 3.87 1.72
CA PRO A 44 15.08 3.22 2.34
C PRO A 44 14.74 1.78 2.76
N SER A 45 15.77 0.94 2.78
CA SER A 45 15.74 -0.41 3.32
C SER A 45 16.93 -0.61 4.26
N SER A 46 16.80 -1.49 5.25
CA SER A 46 17.90 -1.78 6.17
C SER A 46 19.13 -2.23 5.38
N PHE A 47 20.29 -1.61 5.66
CA PHE A 47 21.55 -1.88 4.96
C PHE A 47 21.49 -1.72 3.43
N ASN A 48 20.53 -0.94 2.92
CA ASN A 48 20.24 -0.83 1.49
C ASN A 48 20.02 -2.19 0.79
N SER A 49 19.43 -3.13 1.53
CA SER A 49 19.18 -4.51 1.05
C SER A 49 18.21 -4.58 -0.12
N GLN A 50 17.29 -3.61 -0.24
CA GLN A 50 16.33 -3.50 -1.35
C GLN A 50 15.52 -4.80 -1.54
N SER A 51 14.99 -5.36 -0.45
CA SER A 51 14.18 -6.57 -0.46
C SER A 51 12.77 -6.36 -1.03
N ASN A 52 12.28 -5.13 -1.13
CA ASN A 52 10.94 -4.84 -1.63
C ASN A 52 10.78 -5.27 -3.10
N ARG A 53 9.67 -5.94 -3.42
CA ARG A 53 9.27 -6.30 -4.77
C ARG A 53 7.82 -5.87 -4.97
N VAL A 54 7.51 -5.35 -6.16
CA VAL A 54 6.18 -4.83 -6.49
C VAL A 54 5.71 -5.39 -7.82
N VAL A 55 4.43 -5.74 -7.89
CA VAL A 55 3.72 -6.05 -9.14
C VAL A 55 2.54 -5.10 -9.27
N VAL A 56 2.48 -4.36 -10.38
CA VAL A 56 1.34 -3.48 -10.70
C VAL A 56 0.40 -4.20 -11.65
N LEU A 57 -0.86 -4.33 -11.25
CA LEU A 57 -1.92 -4.92 -12.05
C LEU A 57 -2.87 -3.83 -12.51
N HIS A 58 -3.02 -3.69 -13.83
CA HIS A 58 -3.92 -2.71 -14.44
C HIS A 58 -5.09 -3.43 -15.13
N GLY A 59 -6.29 -2.85 -15.05
CA GLY A 59 -7.46 -3.30 -15.83
C GLY A 59 -7.76 -4.79 -15.70
N ALA A 60 -7.65 -5.55 -16.80
CA ALA A 60 -8.02 -6.97 -16.84
C ALA A 60 -7.21 -7.86 -15.88
N GLU A 61 -5.91 -7.58 -15.67
CA GLU A 61 -5.10 -8.37 -14.72
C GLU A 61 -5.49 -8.09 -13.27
N HIS A 62 -5.91 -6.86 -12.97
CA HIS A 62 -6.49 -6.51 -11.67
C HIS A 62 -7.81 -7.25 -11.45
N GLU A 63 -8.69 -7.25 -12.45
CA GLU A 63 -9.98 -7.97 -12.38
C GLU A 63 -9.79 -9.46 -12.16
N LYS A 64 -8.90 -10.08 -12.95
CA LYS A 64 -8.55 -11.50 -12.85
C LYS A 64 -8.02 -11.86 -11.46
N PHE A 65 -7.17 -11.02 -10.89
CA PHE A 65 -6.66 -11.21 -9.55
C PHE A 65 -7.76 -11.16 -8.47
N TRP A 66 -8.73 -10.27 -8.61
CA TRP A 66 -9.88 -10.23 -7.71
C TRP A 66 -10.86 -11.38 -7.92
N ASP A 67 -10.98 -11.91 -9.14
CA ASP A 67 -11.73 -13.15 -9.39
C ASP A 67 -11.08 -14.36 -8.70
N ILE A 68 -9.74 -14.49 -8.78
CA ILE A 68 -8.99 -15.53 -8.06
C ILE A 68 -9.21 -15.39 -6.55
N THR A 69 -9.07 -14.17 -6.02
CA THR A 69 -9.26 -13.90 -4.58
C THR A 69 -10.68 -14.27 -4.14
N THR A 70 -11.69 -13.91 -4.94
CA THR A 70 -13.10 -14.25 -4.68
C THR A 70 -13.31 -15.77 -4.65
N GLY A 71 -12.72 -16.50 -5.60
CA GLY A 71 -12.79 -17.96 -5.65
C GLY A 71 -12.22 -18.63 -4.40
N VAL A 72 -11.06 -18.17 -3.93
CA VAL A 72 -10.43 -18.66 -2.70
C VAL A 72 -11.29 -18.36 -1.48
N LEU A 73 -11.79 -17.12 -1.34
CA LEU A 73 -12.63 -16.74 -0.20
C LEU A 73 -13.95 -17.52 -0.16
N LYS A 74 -14.55 -17.80 -1.30
CA LYS A 74 -15.79 -18.56 -1.38
C LYS A 74 -15.66 -19.97 -0.79
N ALA A 75 -14.46 -20.55 -0.82
CA ALA A 75 -14.20 -21.87 -0.25
C ALA A 75 -14.08 -21.87 1.29
N ILE A 76 -13.85 -20.71 1.92
CA ILE A 76 -13.59 -20.63 3.37
C ILE A 76 -14.59 -19.77 4.14
N VAL A 77 -15.31 -18.86 3.47
CA VAL A 77 -16.30 -17.98 4.09
C VAL A 77 -17.62 -18.74 4.26
N PRO A 78 -18.22 -18.75 5.47
CA PRO A 78 -19.55 -19.32 5.70
C PRO A 78 -20.62 -18.72 4.77
N ALA A 79 -21.57 -19.55 4.33
CA ALA A 79 -22.56 -19.14 3.33
C ALA A 79 -23.42 -17.93 3.77
N ASP A 80 -23.74 -17.85 5.06
CA ASP A 80 -24.48 -16.75 5.68
C ASP A 80 -23.68 -15.43 5.76
N GLN A 81 -22.35 -15.49 5.61
CA GLN A 81 -21.46 -14.33 5.58
C GLN A 81 -20.97 -13.98 4.16
N TRP A 82 -21.37 -14.78 3.16
CA TRP A 82 -20.85 -14.66 1.81
C TRP A 82 -21.28 -13.36 1.13
N GLU A 83 -22.53 -12.92 1.32
CA GLU A 83 -23.06 -11.73 0.64
C GLU A 83 -22.23 -10.47 0.92
N GLY A 84 -21.88 -10.24 2.18
CA GLY A 84 -21.02 -9.12 2.57
C GLY A 84 -19.61 -9.22 2.00
N THR A 85 -19.04 -10.43 1.94
CA THR A 85 -17.72 -10.67 1.34
C THR A 85 -17.74 -10.45 -0.17
N ALA A 86 -18.76 -10.98 -0.86
CA ALA A 86 -18.95 -10.83 -2.30
C ALA A 86 -19.10 -9.35 -2.68
N GLY A 87 -19.85 -8.57 -1.90
CA GLY A 87 -19.97 -7.12 -2.09
C GLY A 87 -18.62 -6.40 -1.99
N LYS A 88 -17.78 -6.75 -1.00
CA LYS A 88 -16.42 -6.19 -0.88
C LYS A 88 -15.53 -6.59 -2.06
N MET A 89 -15.58 -7.84 -2.50
CA MET A 89 -14.79 -8.31 -3.64
C MET A 89 -15.19 -7.59 -4.93
N ALA A 90 -16.49 -7.43 -5.17
CA ALA A 90 -17.01 -6.67 -6.30
C ALA A 90 -16.56 -5.20 -6.27
N MET A 91 -16.53 -4.58 -5.09
CA MET A 91 -16.04 -3.22 -4.91
C MET A 91 -14.56 -3.08 -5.26
N PHE A 92 -13.70 -3.98 -4.76
CA PHE A 92 -12.27 -3.93 -5.09
C PHE A 92 -12.01 -4.22 -6.57
N LYS A 93 -12.73 -5.19 -7.15
CA LYS A 93 -12.70 -5.48 -8.59
C LYS A 93 -13.13 -4.27 -9.44
N GLY A 94 -14.06 -3.46 -8.94
CA GLY A 94 -14.55 -2.25 -9.60
C GLY A 94 -13.53 -1.11 -9.75
N ALA A 95 -12.42 -1.16 -9.02
CA ALA A 95 -11.33 -0.19 -9.12
C ALA A 95 -10.49 -0.36 -10.41
N ALA A 96 -9.59 0.58 -10.66
CA ALA A 96 -8.78 0.61 -11.88
C ALA A 96 -7.60 -0.37 -11.88
N GLY A 97 -7.02 -0.62 -10.70
CA GLY A 97 -5.85 -1.48 -10.56
C GLY A 97 -5.47 -1.79 -9.12
N SER A 98 -4.45 -2.63 -8.97
CA SER A 98 -3.87 -3.01 -7.69
C SER A 98 -2.35 -3.02 -7.75
N VAL A 99 -1.70 -2.61 -6.67
CA VAL A 99 -0.27 -2.78 -6.45
C VAL A 99 -0.09 -3.87 -5.41
N LEU A 100 0.65 -4.92 -5.76
CA LEU A 100 0.96 -6.05 -4.89
C LEU A 100 2.37 -5.88 -4.32
N PHE A 101 2.51 -6.06 -3.01
CA PHE A 101 3.76 -5.88 -2.28
C PHE A 101 4.30 -7.21 -1.79
N PHE A 102 5.61 -7.40 -1.93
CA PHE A 102 6.31 -8.59 -1.51
C PHE A 102 7.69 -8.23 -0.96
N GLU A 103 8.21 -9.14 -0.13
CA GLU A 103 9.58 -9.12 0.36
C GLU A 103 10.33 -10.30 -0.23
N ASP A 104 11.46 -10.02 -0.88
CA ASP A 104 12.38 -11.02 -1.40
C ASP A 104 13.09 -11.74 -0.23
N GLN A 105 12.63 -12.97 0.06
CA GLN A 105 13.15 -13.75 1.17
C GLN A 105 14.59 -14.20 0.96
N ASP A 106 15.08 -14.32 -0.28
CA ASP A 106 16.48 -14.66 -0.52
C ASP A 106 17.39 -13.51 -0.09
N VAL A 107 16.97 -12.27 -0.35
CA VAL A 107 17.68 -11.08 0.15
C VAL A 107 17.65 -11.02 1.67
N VAL A 108 16.50 -11.27 2.29
CA VAL A 108 16.36 -11.25 3.76
C VAL A 108 17.26 -12.32 4.39
N ASN A 109 17.16 -13.56 3.94
CA ASN A 109 17.96 -14.69 4.42
C ASN A 109 19.46 -14.42 4.23
N GLY A 110 19.87 -13.90 3.06
CA GLY A 110 21.27 -13.55 2.80
C GLY A 110 21.80 -12.45 3.74
N MET A 111 20.95 -11.51 4.17
CA MET A 111 21.32 -10.51 5.17
C MET A 111 21.46 -11.11 6.57
N GLN A 112 20.59 -12.05 6.94
CA GLN A 112 20.70 -12.80 8.20
C GLN A 112 22.01 -13.59 8.26
N GLU A 113 22.36 -14.27 7.17
CA GLU A 113 23.60 -15.03 7.06
C GLU A 113 24.84 -14.13 7.21
N LYS A 114 24.85 -12.99 6.51
CA LYS A 114 25.96 -12.03 6.51
C LYS A 114 26.14 -11.29 7.84
N PHE A 115 25.05 -11.02 8.56
CA PHE A 115 25.05 -10.20 9.78
C PHE A 115 24.35 -10.93 10.94
N GLN A 116 24.92 -12.06 11.34
CA GLN A 116 24.39 -12.97 12.38
C GLN A 116 23.93 -12.27 13.67
N LEU A 117 24.65 -11.25 14.13
CA LEU A 117 24.29 -10.50 15.36
C LEU A 117 22.89 -9.86 15.28
N TYR A 118 22.43 -9.54 14.07
CA TYR A 118 21.13 -8.92 13.81
C TYR A 118 20.19 -9.83 13.01
N ALA A 119 20.49 -11.13 12.89
CA ALA A 119 19.71 -12.07 12.08
C ALA A 119 18.21 -12.00 12.39
N ASP A 120 17.82 -12.01 13.65
CA ASP A 120 16.40 -11.97 14.06
C ASP A 120 15.71 -10.62 13.77
N ARG A 121 16.45 -9.59 13.37
CA ARG A 121 15.92 -8.25 13.07
C ARG A 121 15.56 -8.07 11.61
N PHE A 122 16.24 -8.75 10.68
CA PHE A 122 16.05 -8.54 9.24
C PHE A 122 14.62 -8.78 8.74
N PRO A 123 13.89 -9.81 9.19
CA PRO A 123 12.48 -9.96 8.80
C PRO A 123 11.63 -8.75 9.20
N GLY A 124 11.79 -8.26 10.43
CA GLY A 124 11.08 -7.07 10.90
C GLY A 124 11.48 -5.79 10.13
N TRP A 125 12.75 -5.66 9.76
CA TRP A 125 13.23 -4.53 8.97
C TRP A 125 12.75 -4.57 7.51
N ALA A 126 12.61 -5.75 6.92
CA ALA A 126 12.00 -5.92 5.60
C ALA A 126 10.55 -5.40 5.62
N THR A 127 9.76 -5.81 6.61
CA THR A 127 8.37 -5.34 6.77
C THR A 127 8.27 -3.83 7.03
N GLN A 128 9.21 -3.26 7.78
CA GLN A 128 9.26 -1.80 7.95
C GLN A 128 9.56 -1.08 6.63
N SER A 129 10.48 -1.61 5.81
CA SER A 129 10.77 -1.05 4.49
C SER A 129 9.57 -1.14 3.55
N ASP A 130 8.87 -2.27 3.54
CA ASP A 130 7.66 -2.44 2.74
C ASP A 130 6.53 -1.50 3.21
N ALA A 131 6.32 -1.34 4.52
CA ALA A 131 5.35 -0.40 5.06
C ALA A 131 5.66 1.06 4.68
N MET A 132 6.94 1.45 4.67
CA MET A 132 7.36 2.77 4.17
C MET A 132 7.02 2.93 2.68
N LEU A 133 7.25 1.89 1.87
CA LEU A 133 6.92 1.89 0.44
C LEU A 133 5.42 2.04 0.19
N GLN A 134 4.60 1.26 0.90
CA GLN A 134 3.14 1.36 0.85
C GLN A 134 2.65 2.78 1.17
N PHE A 135 3.20 3.38 2.23
CA PHE A 135 2.82 4.73 2.66
C PHE A 135 3.22 5.81 1.64
N VAL A 136 4.45 5.75 1.11
CA VAL A 136 4.94 6.70 0.10
C VAL A 136 4.10 6.59 -1.17
N LEU A 137 3.87 5.37 -1.66
CA LEU A 137 3.11 5.14 -2.87
C LEU A 137 1.66 5.61 -2.74
N TRP A 138 1.00 5.26 -1.63
CA TRP A 138 -0.36 5.71 -1.37
C TRP A 138 -0.45 7.24 -1.34
N THR A 139 0.47 7.90 -0.63
CA THR A 139 0.52 9.36 -0.56
C THR A 139 0.72 9.98 -1.94
N ALA A 140 1.62 9.44 -2.75
CA ALA A 140 1.91 9.94 -4.09
C ALA A 140 0.73 9.77 -5.07
N LEU A 141 0.08 8.60 -5.06
CA LEU A 141 -1.11 8.37 -5.89
C LEU A 141 -2.25 9.31 -5.52
N GLU A 142 -2.48 9.54 -4.22
CA GLU A 142 -3.51 10.48 -3.78
C GLU A 142 -3.18 11.95 -4.08
N ALA A 143 -1.90 12.32 -4.07
CA ALA A 143 -1.44 13.64 -4.48
C ALA A 143 -1.72 13.91 -5.97
N GLU A 144 -1.83 12.86 -6.80
CA GLU A 144 -2.26 12.94 -8.21
C GLU A 144 -3.77 12.67 -8.41
N GLY A 145 -4.54 12.67 -7.34
CA GLY A 145 -6.00 12.63 -7.38
C GLY A 145 -6.63 11.23 -7.38
N LEU A 146 -5.85 10.15 -7.37
CA LEU A 146 -6.40 8.80 -7.23
C LEU A 146 -6.93 8.56 -5.82
N GLY A 147 -7.95 7.73 -5.68
CA GLY A 147 -8.30 7.11 -4.42
C GLY A 147 -7.58 5.77 -4.26
N ALA A 148 -7.29 5.40 -3.02
CA ALA A 148 -6.73 4.09 -2.73
C ALA A 148 -7.18 3.53 -1.37
N ASN A 149 -7.08 2.21 -1.23
CA ASN A 149 -7.26 1.49 0.03
C ASN A 149 -6.33 0.28 0.13
N LEU A 150 -5.84 0.02 1.34
CA LEU A 150 -4.92 -1.08 1.62
C LEU A 150 -5.68 -2.32 2.11
N GLN A 151 -5.44 -3.47 1.49
CA GLN A 151 -6.07 -4.75 1.81
C GLN A 151 -5.05 -5.82 2.18
N HIS A 152 -5.47 -6.78 3.01
CA HIS A 152 -4.61 -7.82 3.62
C HIS A 152 -5.06 -9.24 3.27
N TYR A 153 -5.59 -9.45 2.07
CA TYR A 153 -5.74 -10.79 1.52
C TYR A 153 -4.36 -11.17 0.97
N ASN A 154 -3.54 -11.95 1.68
CA ASN A 154 -2.13 -12.20 1.31
C ASN A 154 -1.96 -12.56 -0.19
N PRO A 155 -1.09 -11.88 -0.97
CA PRO A 155 -0.19 -10.78 -0.59
C PRO A 155 -0.88 -9.45 -0.30
N LEU A 156 -0.26 -8.65 0.58
CA LEU A 156 -0.69 -7.29 0.89
C LEU A 156 -0.77 -6.46 -0.39
N ARG A 157 -1.85 -5.67 -0.51
CA ARG A 157 -2.21 -5.03 -1.77
C ARG A 157 -2.82 -3.64 -1.56
N LEU A 158 -2.43 -2.68 -2.40
CA LEU A 158 -3.03 -1.33 -2.47
C LEU A 158 -3.92 -1.27 -3.70
N VAL A 159 -5.23 -1.16 -3.52
CA VAL A 159 -6.20 -0.99 -4.59
C VAL A 159 -6.28 0.49 -4.93
N PHE A 160 -6.24 0.85 -6.21
CA PHE A 160 -6.31 2.24 -6.67
C PHE A 160 -7.34 2.44 -7.78
N GLY A 161 -7.90 3.65 -7.87
CA GLY A 161 -8.86 4.04 -8.89
C GLY A 161 -9.34 5.48 -8.75
N GLY A 162 -10.31 5.89 -9.57
CA GLY A 162 -10.97 7.20 -9.45
C GLY A 162 -11.82 7.27 -8.19
N LYS A 163 -11.79 8.39 -7.47
CA LYS A 163 -12.61 8.60 -6.26
C LYS A 163 -14.07 8.77 -6.67
N THR A 164 -14.97 7.90 -6.22
CA THR A 164 -16.42 8.02 -6.48
C THR A 164 -17.24 8.35 -5.23
N GLY A 165 -16.58 8.59 -4.11
CA GLY A 165 -17.21 8.94 -2.85
C GLY A 165 -16.21 9.51 -1.86
N ASP A 166 -16.72 9.92 -0.70
CA ASP A 166 -15.89 10.47 0.35
C ASP A 166 -15.12 9.39 1.10
N ALA A 167 -13.97 9.78 1.64
CA ALA A 167 -13.29 8.96 2.61
C ALA A 167 -14.11 8.86 3.90
N GLY A 168 -13.97 7.76 4.64
CA GLY A 168 -14.62 7.61 5.95
C GLY A 168 -14.19 8.66 6.98
N PRO A 169 -14.64 8.59 8.23
CA PRO A 169 -14.11 9.44 9.30
C PRO A 169 -12.64 9.13 9.61
N LYS A 170 -11.91 10.09 10.17
CA LYS A 170 -10.56 9.91 10.72
C LYS A 170 -10.50 10.60 12.06
N ASP A 171 -10.47 9.78 13.11
CA ASP A 171 -10.36 10.27 14.48
C ASP A 171 -8.88 10.31 14.87
N PHE A 172 -8.52 11.36 15.60
CA PHE A 172 -7.18 11.53 16.14
C PHE A 172 -7.26 11.51 17.65
N LYS A 173 -6.32 10.79 18.28
CA LYS A 173 -6.06 11.00 19.70
C LYS A 173 -5.48 12.40 19.92
N PRO A 174 -5.68 13.00 21.10
CA PRO A 174 -4.95 14.21 21.49
C PRO A 174 -3.44 13.99 21.30
N ILE A 175 -2.76 14.97 20.70
CA ILE A 175 -1.34 14.80 20.30
C ILE A 175 -0.45 14.63 21.52
N GLU A 176 -0.83 15.22 22.65
CA GLU A 176 -0.14 15.18 23.93
C GLU A 176 -0.11 13.77 24.55
N GLU A 177 -1.04 12.88 24.16
CA GLU A 177 -1.02 11.47 24.60
C GLU A 177 0.07 10.66 23.89
N ILE A 178 0.50 11.09 22.70
CA ILE A 178 1.36 10.33 21.80
C ILE A 178 2.67 11.06 21.45
N PHE A 179 2.85 12.28 21.91
CA PHE A 179 4.04 13.10 21.69
C PHE A 179 4.58 13.66 23.02
N LYS A 180 5.88 13.47 23.25
CA LYS A 180 6.61 14.07 24.37
C LYS A 180 7.88 14.71 23.84
N THR A 181 8.20 15.88 24.34
CA THR A 181 9.48 16.54 24.10
C THR A 181 10.20 16.77 25.42
N PHE A 182 11.51 16.57 25.41
CA PHE A 182 12.39 16.86 26.53
C PHE A 182 13.50 17.77 25.98
N SER A 183 13.61 18.98 26.53
CA SER A 183 14.74 19.88 26.28
C SER A 183 15.60 19.94 27.54
N SER A 184 16.93 19.87 27.37
CA SER A 184 17.90 20.19 28.43
C SER A 184 17.82 21.65 28.85
#